data_AF-A0A7T1WPT5-F1
#
_entry.id   AF-A0A7T1WPT5-F1
#
_cell.length_a   1.000
_cell.length_b   1.000
_cell.length_c   1.000
_cell.angle_alpha   90.00
_cell.angle_beta   90.00
_cell.angle_gamma   90.00
#
_symmetry.space_group_name_H-M   'P 1'
#
loop_
_entity.id
_entity.type
_entity.pdbx_description
1 polymer ?
#
loop_
_entity_poly.entity_id
_entity_poly.type
_entity_poly.pdbx_seq_one_letter_code
_entity_poly.pdbx_strand_id
1 'polypeptide(L)'
;MTGEPPYADDLTIVDSATQLDSCHGSTVAVVGSHGGRYPALLAARSRVRAIVFNDAGVGRDRAGISGLDQLEELDVPAAAVSHVTARIGDGANTLRHGRISHVNAPARALGCTAGMPCQEAVRLLAGAATPRVQPPQAEEARYLLRDGRPRVWALDSASLADDADADDVLVTGSHGGLLGGKPETALRTAAIAAVFNDAGIGRDGAGLSRLPALDERGIAAVTVSAHSARVGDGRSTYDDGVLSAQNEAATHLGARTGMPTPEFVDLVLASLKDQHTGTGVPDDHDS
;
A
#
# COMPACT_ATOMS: atom_id res chain seq x y z
N MET A 1 -2.62 -12.07 -39.98
CA MET A 1 -3.79 -11.94 -39.10
C MET A 1 -3.30 -11.53 -37.72
N THR A 2 -3.23 -10.23 -37.49
CA THR A 2 -2.86 -9.62 -36.20
C THR A 2 -4.14 -9.47 -35.38
N GLY A 3 -4.48 -10.50 -34.59
CA GLY A 3 -5.61 -10.44 -33.68
C GLY A 3 -5.26 -9.56 -32.48
N GLU A 4 -6.07 -8.53 -32.24
CA GLU A 4 -6.10 -7.78 -30.97
C GLU A 4 -6.22 -8.74 -29.77
N PRO A 5 -5.68 -8.40 -28.58
CA PRO A 5 -5.72 -9.31 -27.46
C PRO A 5 -7.17 -9.58 -26.99
N PRO A 6 -7.47 -10.77 -26.46
CA PRO A 6 -8.82 -11.28 -26.19
C PRO A 6 -9.56 -10.60 -25.01
N TYR A 7 -9.20 -9.38 -24.63
CA TYR A 7 -9.81 -8.69 -23.48
C TYR A 7 -10.61 -7.49 -23.95
N ALA A 8 -11.70 -7.73 -24.67
CA ALA A 8 -12.67 -6.68 -24.97
C ALA A 8 -13.74 -6.67 -23.87
N ASP A 9 -13.96 -5.49 -23.28
CA ASP A 9 -14.96 -5.09 -22.28
C ASP A 9 -14.94 -5.73 -20.86
N ASP A 10 -14.36 -6.92 -20.69
CA ASP A 10 -14.40 -7.66 -19.41
C ASP A 10 -13.14 -7.54 -18.53
N LEU A 11 -12.20 -6.63 -18.83
CA LEU A 11 -10.95 -6.44 -18.08
C LEU A 11 -10.80 -4.99 -17.58
N THR A 12 -10.59 -4.84 -16.28
CA THR A 12 -10.25 -3.57 -15.65
C THR A 12 -8.82 -3.63 -15.13
N ILE A 13 -8.03 -2.59 -15.41
CA ILE A 13 -6.67 -2.45 -14.88
C ILE A 13 -6.58 -1.12 -14.14
N VAL A 14 -6.24 -1.17 -12.86
CA VAL A 14 -6.06 0.03 -12.02
C VAL A 14 -4.81 -0.10 -11.14
N ASP A 15 -4.24 1.02 -10.75
CA ASP A 15 -3.00 1.05 -9.96
C ASP A 15 -3.26 0.83 -8.46
N SER A 16 -4.50 1.09 -8.01
CA SER A 16 -4.96 0.86 -6.65
C SER A 16 -6.37 0.27 -6.63
N ALA A 17 -6.65 -0.61 -5.66
CA ALA A 17 -8.00 -1.10 -5.42
C ALA A 17 -8.98 0.02 -5.01
N THR A 18 -8.47 1.15 -4.49
CA THR A 18 -9.28 2.35 -4.19
C THR A 18 -9.84 3.05 -5.43
N GLN A 19 -9.40 2.67 -6.62
CA GLN A 19 -9.96 3.14 -7.90
C GLN A 19 -11.09 2.25 -8.41
N LEU A 20 -11.35 1.11 -7.75
CA LEU A 20 -12.48 0.25 -8.06
C LEU A 20 -13.77 0.86 -7.49
N ASP A 21 -14.82 0.84 -8.30
CA ASP A 21 -16.16 1.32 -7.95
C ASP A 21 -17.23 0.49 -8.70
N SER A 22 -18.49 0.88 -8.60
CA SER A 22 -19.58 0.15 -9.26
C SER A 22 -19.54 0.14 -10.79
N CYS A 23 -18.78 1.02 -11.46
CA CYS A 23 -18.66 1.00 -12.92
C CYS A 23 -17.78 -0.16 -13.42
N HIS A 24 -16.98 -0.74 -12.53
CA HIS A 24 -16.12 -1.89 -12.80
C HIS A 24 -16.82 -3.25 -12.55
N GLY A 25 -18.14 -3.26 -12.34
CA GLY A 25 -18.88 -4.48 -12.07
C GLY A 25 -18.77 -5.51 -13.19
N SER A 26 -18.72 -6.79 -12.82
CA SER A 26 -18.62 -7.95 -13.73
C SER A 26 -17.32 -8.08 -14.54
N THR A 27 -16.35 -7.18 -14.38
CA THR A 27 -15.03 -7.30 -15.01
C THR A 27 -14.10 -8.21 -14.20
N VAL A 28 -13.07 -8.73 -14.85
CA VAL A 28 -11.86 -9.23 -14.17
C VAL A 28 -10.99 -8.02 -13.87
N ALA A 29 -10.70 -7.77 -12.60
CA ALA A 29 -9.83 -6.68 -12.20
C ALA A 29 -8.37 -7.15 -12.06
N VAL A 30 -7.42 -6.36 -12.53
CA VAL A 30 -6.00 -6.50 -12.22
C VAL A 30 -5.56 -5.21 -11.56
N VAL A 31 -5.09 -5.31 -10.32
CA VAL A 31 -4.76 -4.14 -9.50
C VAL A 31 -3.30 -4.13 -9.10
N GLY A 32 -2.70 -2.94 -9.08
CA GLY A 32 -1.38 -2.70 -8.48
C GLY A 32 -1.37 -2.78 -6.94
N SER A 33 -2.51 -3.04 -6.30
CA SER A 33 -2.63 -3.09 -4.84
C SER A 33 -2.30 -4.46 -4.26
N HIS A 34 -2.02 -4.51 -2.96
CA HIS A 34 -1.86 -5.77 -2.23
C HIS A 34 -3.21 -6.49 -2.06
N GLY A 35 -3.18 -7.82 -1.90
CA GLY A 35 -4.36 -8.65 -1.66
C GLY A 35 -4.81 -8.69 -0.19
N GLY A 36 -4.64 -7.60 0.55
CA GLY A 36 -5.07 -7.51 1.95
C GLY A 36 -6.58 -7.37 2.12
N ARG A 37 -7.04 -7.40 3.39
CA ARG A 37 -8.48 -7.40 3.73
C ARG A 37 -9.25 -6.23 3.12
N TYR A 38 -8.74 -5.01 3.23
CA TYR A 38 -9.45 -3.83 2.73
C TYR A 38 -9.48 -3.74 1.19
N PRO A 39 -8.37 -3.91 0.44
CA PRO A 39 -8.43 -4.04 -1.01
C PRO A 39 -9.38 -5.13 -1.52
N ALA A 40 -9.43 -6.29 -0.85
CA ALA A 40 -10.37 -7.36 -1.16
C ALA A 40 -11.83 -6.93 -0.93
N LEU A 41 -12.11 -6.22 0.17
CA LEU A 41 -13.42 -5.64 0.42
C LEU A 41 -13.84 -4.65 -0.67
N LEU A 42 -12.93 -3.78 -1.13
CA LEU A 42 -13.21 -2.84 -2.22
C LEU A 42 -13.57 -3.56 -3.52
N ALA A 43 -12.83 -4.63 -3.85
CA ALA A 43 -13.14 -5.48 -4.99
C ALA A 43 -14.51 -6.15 -4.89
N ALA A 44 -14.86 -6.66 -3.71
CA ALA A 44 -16.18 -7.25 -3.48
C ALA A 44 -17.29 -6.19 -3.60
N ARG A 45 -17.05 -4.95 -3.15
CA ARG A 45 -18.01 -3.83 -3.25
C ARG A 45 -18.22 -3.35 -4.68
N SER A 46 -17.18 -3.34 -5.50
CA SER A 46 -17.28 -3.04 -6.93
C SER A 46 -17.94 -4.16 -7.74
N ARG A 47 -18.14 -5.34 -7.14
CA ARG A 47 -18.75 -6.52 -7.78
C ARG A 47 -17.98 -6.98 -9.00
N VAL A 48 -16.65 -6.92 -8.94
CA VAL A 48 -15.80 -7.55 -9.95
C VAL A 48 -16.10 -9.04 -10.01
N ARG A 49 -16.03 -9.61 -11.20
CA ARG A 49 -16.22 -11.05 -11.43
C ARG A 49 -15.07 -11.86 -10.83
N ALA A 50 -13.86 -11.32 -10.91
CA ALA A 50 -12.64 -11.90 -10.36
C ALA A 50 -11.57 -10.82 -10.19
N ILE A 51 -10.51 -11.10 -9.43
CA ILE A 51 -9.45 -10.11 -9.22
C ILE A 51 -8.04 -10.72 -9.08
N VAL A 52 -7.04 -10.00 -9.58
CA VAL A 52 -5.61 -10.29 -9.37
C VAL A 52 -4.95 -9.12 -8.65
N PHE A 53 -4.32 -9.41 -7.50
CA PHE A 53 -3.55 -8.48 -6.67
C PHE A 53 -2.04 -8.68 -6.80
N ASN A 54 -1.25 -7.85 -6.12
CA ASN A 54 0.14 -8.11 -5.76
C ASN A 54 0.21 -8.79 -4.37
N ASP A 55 1.13 -9.73 -4.15
CA ASP A 55 1.25 -10.40 -2.84
C ASP A 55 1.97 -9.58 -1.76
N ALA A 56 2.62 -8.47 -2.14
CA ALA A 56 3.30 -7.56 -1.22
C ALA A 56 4.27 -8.26 -0.24
N GLY A 57 4.99 -9.29 -0.73
CA GLY A 57 5.89 -10.08 0.10
C GLY A 57 5.18 -11.09 1.00
N VAL A 58 3.88 -11.31 0.80
CA VAL A 58 2.93 -12.00 1.69
C VAL A 58 2.76 -11.29 3.03
N GLY A 59 3.85 -10.80 3.60
CA GLY A 59 3.91 -9.98 4.79
C GLY A 59 3.66 -10.76 6.08
N ARG A 60 3.83 -10.07 7.20
CA ARG A 60 3.52 -10.61 8.53
C ARG A 60 2.08 -11.11 8.59
N ASP A 61 1.88 -12.29 9.16
CA ASP A 61 0.58 -12.96 9.27
C ASP A 61 -0.18 -13.07 7.95
N ARG A 62 0.54 -13.13 6.81
CA ARG A 62 -0.03 -13.17 5.47
C ARG A 62 -0.87 -11.94 5.12
N ALA A 63 -0.62 -10.79 5.77
CA ALA A 63 -1.40 -9.57 5.59
C ALA A 63 -1.55 -9.14 4.13
N GLY A 64 -0.50 -9.30 3.31
CA GLY A 64 -0.47 -8.95 1.89
C GLY A 64 -1.39 -9.79 1.01
N ILE A 65 -1.89 -10.94 1.46
CA ILE A 65 -2.81 -11.82 0.72
C ILE A 65 -4.02 -12.29 1.55
N SER A 66 -4.19 -11.76 2.76
CA SER A 66 -5.25 -12.15 3.69
C SER A 66 -6.67 -11.94 3.15
N GLY A 67 -6.84 -11.07 2.16
CA GLY A 67 -8.11 -10.84 1.48
C GLY A 67 -8.51 -11.94 0.49
N LEU A 68 -7.58 -12.83 0.10
CA LEU A 68 -7.92 -13.98 -0.76
C LEU A 68 -8.90 -14.94 -0.06
N ASP A 69 -8.71 -15.16 1.24
CA ASP A 69 -9.59 -16.01 2.06
C ASP A 69 -10.98 -15.36 2.22
N GLN A 70 -11.04 -14.03 2.37
CA GLN A 70 -12.31 -13.30 2.43
C GLN A 70 -13.09 -13.35 1.11
N LEU A 71 -12.40 -13.29 -0.02
CA LEU A 71 -13.01 -13.41 -1.34
C LEU A 71 -13.47 -14.85 -1.61
N GLU A 72 -12.78 -15.85 -1.05
CA GLU A 72 -13.21 -17.25 -1.09
C GLU A 72 -14.54 -17.46 -0.38
N GLU A 73 -14.73 -16.86 0.81
CA GLU A 73 -16.01 -16.91 1.54
C GLU A 73 -17.19 -16.29 0.74
N LEU A 74 -16.88 -15.37 -0.18
CA LEU A 74 -17.84 -14.71 -1.06
C LEU A 74 -17.97 -15.37 -2.44
N ASP A 75 -17.29 -16.51 -2.66
CA ASP A 75 -17.19 -17.21 -3.94
C ASP A 75 -16.69 -16.31 -5.09
N VAL A 76 -15.77 -15.39 -4.78
CA VAL A 76 -15.12 -14.51 -5.75
C VAL A 76 -13.73 -15.07 -6.09
N PRO A 77 -13.48 -15.50 -7.34
CA PRO A 77 -12.15 -15.94 -7.77
C PRO A 77 -11.11 -14.83 -7.63
N ALA A 78 -10.07 -15.12 -6.85
CA ALA A 78 -9.01 -14.18 -6.57
C ALA A 78 -7.63 -14.85 -6.60
N ALA A 79 -6.65 -14.10 -7.09
CA ALA A 79 -5.26 -14.50 -7.11
C ALA A 79 -4.35 -13.33 -6.72
N ALA A 80 -3.12 -13.64 -6.35
CA ALA A 80 -2.05 -12.66 -6.16
C ALA A 80 -0.85 -13.03 -7.03
N VAL A 81 -0.22 -12.04 -7.66
CA VAL A 81 1.08 -12.19 -8.31
C VAL A 81 2.21 -11.97 -7.31
N SER A 82 3.36 -12.57 -7.60
CA SER A 82 4.58 -12.34 -6.85
C SER A 82 5.07 -10.90 -6.97
N HIS A 83 5.30 -10.23 -5.83
CA HIS A 83 5.93 -8.91 -5.73
C HIS A 83 7.32 -8.85 -6.40
N VAL A 84 8.05 -9.98 -6.54
CA VAL A 84 9.34 -9.99 -7.27
C VAL A 84 9.16 -9.99 -8.79
N THR A 85 7.95 -10.25 -9.30
CA THR A 85 7.66 -10.27 -10.75
C THR A 85 6.86 -9.07 -11.22
N ALA A 86 6.10 -8.43 -10.34
CA ALA A 86 5.25 -7.29 -10.64
C ALA A 86 5.47 -6.16 -9.64
N ARG A 87 5.47 -4.93 -10.16
CA ARG A 87 5.59 -3.72 -9.34
C ARG A 87 4.30 -3.45 -8.59
N ILE A 88 4.40 -3.26 -7.26
CA ILE A 88 3.28 -2.76 -6.48
C ILE A 88 3.01 -1.29 -6.86
N GLY A 89 1.75 -0.91 -6.91
CA GLY A 89 1.27 0.38 -7.42
C GLY A 89 1.16 0.47 -8.95
N ASP A 90 1.36 -0.61 -9.71
CA ASP A 90 1.29 -0.60 -11.18
C ASP A 90 0.46 -1.79 -11.71
N GLY A 91 -0.80 -1.52 -12.05
CA GLY A 91 -1.73 -2.55 -12.53
C GLY A 91 -1.35 -3.08 -13.92
N ALA A 92 -0.84 -2.21 -14.79
CA ALA A 92 -0.42 -2.60 -16.14
C ALA A 92 0.81 -3.52 -16.12
N ASN A 93 1.79 -3.24 -15.25
CA ASN A 93 2.93 -4.10 -15.00
C ASN A 93 2.51 -5.44 -14.39
N THR A 94 1.56 -5.41 -13.45
CA THR A 94 0.95 -6.61 -12.85
C THR A 94 0.37 -7.53 -13.92
N LEU A 95 -0.43 -6.99 -14.85
CA LEU A 95 -0.96 -7.78 -15.97
C LEU A 95 0.16 -8.29 -16.88
N ARG A 96 1.08 -7.42 -17.30
CA ARG A 96 2.07 -7.72 -18.34
C ARG A 96 3.15 -8.70 -17.88
N HIS A 97 3.55 -8.63 -16.61
CA HIS A 97 4.74 -9.31 -16.11
C HIS A 97 4.52 -10.19 -14.89
N GLY A 98 3.39 -10.03 -14.19
CA GLY A 98 3.13 -10.78 -12.97
C GLY A 98 3.09 -12.29 -13.21
N ARG A 99 3.63 -13.04 -12.25
CA ARG A 99 3.40 -14.48 -12.12
C ARG A 99 2.62 -14.75 -10.87
N ILE A 100 1.57 -15.55 -10.97
CA ILE A 100 0.71 -15.92 -9.85
C ILE A 100 1.56 -16.59 -8.76
N SER A 101 1.50 -16.08 -7.53
CA SER A 101 2.10 -16.72 -6.35
C SER A 101 1.06 -17.46 -5.52
N HIS A 102 -0.15 -16.90 -5.42
CA HIS A 102 -1.24 -17.46 -4.60
C HIS A 102 -2.58 -17.40 -5.33
N VAL A 103 -3.44 -18.39 -5.07
CA VAL A 103 -4.79 -18.49 -5.61
C VAL A 103 -5.74 -19.00 -4.53
N ASN A 104 -6.94 -18.43 -4.46
CA ASN A 104 -8.01 -18.95 -3.62
C ASN A 104 -8.73 -20.14 -4.29
N ALA A 105 -9.62 -20.83 -3.58
CA ALA A 105 -10.28 -22.03 -4.07
C ALA A 105 -11.15 -21.78 -5.32
N PRO A 106 -11.97 -20.71 -5.41
CA PRO A 106 -12.73 -20.42 -6.63
C PRO A 106 -11.83 -20.16 -7.86
N ALA A 107 -10.72 -19.43 -7.72
CA ALA A 107 -9.76 -19.25 -8.81
C ALA A 107 -9.09 -20.57 -9.23
N ARG A 108 -8.77 -21.43 -8.24
CA ARG A 108 -8.20 -22.75 -8.50
C ARG A 108 -9.15 -23.66 -9.25
N ALA A 109 -10.46 -23.60 -8.96
CA ALA A 109 -11.49 -24.35 -9.67
C ALA A 109 -11.60 -23.97 -11.16
N LEU A 110 -11.24 -22.72 -11.51
CA LEU A 110 -11.12 -22.24 -12.89
C LEU A 110 -9.79 -22.61 -13.55
N GLY A 111 -8.87 -23.26 -12.83
CA GLY A 111 -7.58 -23.72 -13.34
C GLY A 111 -6.40 -22.79 -13.05
N CYS A 112 -6.60 -21.69 -12.30
CA CYS A 112 -5.47 -20.84 -11.91
C CYS A 112 -4.52 -21.59 -10.98
N THR A 113 -3.22 -21.46 -11.22
CA THR A 113 -2.17 -22.12 -10.43
C THR A 113 -0.97 -21.18 -10.21
N ALA A 114 -0.21 -21.43 -9.14
CA ALA A 114 1.02 -20.71 -8.88
C ALA A 114 2.06 -20.95 -10.00
N GLY A 115 2.82 -19.92 -10.34
CA GLY A 115 3.79 -19.91 -11.44
C GLY A 115 3.22 -19.45 -12.79
N MET A 116 1.90 -19.52 -12.97
CA MET A 116 1.20 -19.11 -14.19
C MET A 116 1.40 -17.61 -14.47
N PRO A 117 1.57 -17.19 -15.74
CA PRO A 117 1.54 -15.77 -16.12
C PRO A 117 0.20 -15.12 -15.77
N CYS A 118 0.21 -13.89 -15.27
CA CYS A 118 -0.99 -13.14 -14.89
C CYS A 118 -2.01 -13.08 -16.03
N GLN A 119 -1.56 -12.82 -17.26
CA GLN A 119 -2.44 -12.81 -18.44
C GLN A 119 -3.16 -14.14 -18.63
N GLU A 120 -2.49 -15.27 -18.43
CA GLU A 120 -3.15 -16.58 -18.56
C GLU A 120 -4.20 -16.79 -17.46
N ALA A 121 -3.87 -16.41 -16.21
CA ALA A 121 -4.83 -16.44 -15.12
C ALA A 121 -6.06 -15.56 -15.40
N VAL A 122 -5.88 -14.34 -15.92
CA VAL A 122 -6.99 -13.45 -16.28
C VAL A 122 -7.94 -14.09 -17.31
N ARG A 123 -7.42 -14.83 -18.30
CA ARG A 123 -8.28 -15.56 -19.26
C ARG A 123 -9.12 -16.64 -18.59
N LEU A 124 -8.55 -17.36 -17.62
CA LEU A 124 -9.28 -18.38 -16.85
C LEU A 124 -10.32 -17.74 -15.94
N LEU A 125 -9.96 -16.64 -15.27
CA LEU A 125 -10.83 -15.88 -14.39
C LEU A 125 -12.02 -15.23 -15.12
N ALA A 126 -11.88 -14.92 -16.42
CA ALA A 126 -12.98 -14.45 -17.25
C ALA A 126 -14.14 -15.47 -17.34
N GLY A 127 -13.87 -16.76 -17.12
CA GLY A 127 -14.89 -17.81 -17.08
C GLY A 127 -15.73 -17.86 -15.79
N ALA A 128 -15.42 -17.05 -14.78
CA ALA A 128 -16.14 -17.02 -13.51
C ALA A 128 -17.57 -16.48 -13.67
N ALA A 129 -18.49 -16.86 -12.79
CA ALA A 129 -19.79 -16.20 -12.68
C ALA A 129 -19.66 -14.86 -11.94
N THR A 130 -20.55 -13.89 -12.21
CA THR A 130 -20.58 -12.65 -11.43
C THR A 130 -21.05 -12.93 -10.00
N PRO A 131 -20.32 -12.49 -8.97
CA PRO A 131 -20.69 -12.66 -7.57
C PRO A 131 -22.07 -12.06 -7.24
N ARG A 132 -22.84 -12.77 -6.41
CA ARG A 132 -24.18 -12.33 -5.96
C ARG A 132 -24.22 -11.93 -4.49
N VAL A 133 -23.19 -12.29 -3.72
CA VAL A 133 -23.16 -12.05 -2.27
C VAL A 133 -22.80 -10.60 -1.99
N GLN A 134 -23.48 -10.00 -1.01
CA GLN A 134 -23.20 -8.64 -0.59
C GLN A 134 -22.03 -8.67 0.41
N PRO A 135 -20.97 -7.86 0.19
CA PRO A 135 -19.81 -7.87 1.07
C PRO A 135 -20.12 -7.22 2.42
N PRO A 136 -19.35 -7.55 3.47
CA PRO A 136 -19.50 -6.96 4.80
C PRO A 136 -19.22 -5.45 4.81
N GLN A 137 -19.77 -4.75 5.80
CA GLN A 137 -19.40 -3.37 6.08
C GLN A 137 -18.14 -3.34 6.93
N ALA A 138 -17.01 -2.95 6.34
CA ALA A 138 -15.82 -2.52 7.08
C ALA A 138 -15.26 -1.24 6.44
N GLU A 139 -14.57 -0.45 7.24
CA GLU A 139 -13.96 0.82 6.84
C GLU A 139 -12.51 0.84 7.32
N GLU A 140 -11.68 1.57 6.60
CA GLU A 140 -10.36 1.94 7.11
C GLU A 140 -10.50 2.93 8.26
N ALA A 141 -9.57 2.88 9.21
CA ALA A 141 -9.60 3.73 10.38
C ALA A 141 -8.35 4.58 10.54
N ARG A 142 -8.51 5.64 11.33
CA ARG A 142 -7.45 6.52 11.78
C ARG A 142 -7.38 6.45 13.30
N TYR A 143 -6.16 6.42 13.85
CA TYR A 143 -5.93 6.32 15.29
C TYR A 143 -4.92 7.38 15.72
N LEU A 144 -5.29 8.22 16.68
CA LEU A 144 -4.34 9.13 17.31
C LEU A 144 -3.45 8.32 18.25
N LEU A 145 -2.16 8.25 17.93
CA LEU A 145 -1.16 7.52 18.74
C LEU A 145 -0.56 8.41 19.81
N ARG A 146 -0.24 9.65 19.43
CA ARG A 146 0.29 10.66 20.35
C ARG A 146 -0.30 12.02 20.03
N ASP A 147 -0.81 12.66 21.07
CA ASP A 147 -1.28 14.04 21.01
C ASP A 147 -0.10 15.02 21.11
N GLY A 148 -0.30 16.28 20.69
CA GLY A 148 0.72 17.32 20.66
C GLY A 148 0.77 18.09 19.34
N ARG A 149 1.85 18.86 19.14
CA ARG A 149 2.20 19.48 17.86
C ARG A 149 3.67 19.20 17.56
N PRO A 150 3.98 18.29 16.62
CA PRO A 150 3.06 17.58 15.72
C PRO A 150 2.29 16.46 16.44
N ARG A 151 1.11 16.08 15.92
CA ARG A 151 0.40 14.85 16.32
C ARG A 151 1.03 13.66 15.60
N VAL A 152 0.83 12.47 16.16
CA VAL A 152 1.22 11.20 15.52
C VAL A 152 -0.02 10.38 15.25
N TRP A 153 -0.28 10.10 13.98
CA TRP A 153 -1.42 9.31 13.52
C TRP A 153 -0.99 7.95 12.98
N ALA A 154 -1.71 6.90 13.34
CA ALA A 154 -1.75 5.66 12.58
C ALA A 154 -2.93 5.71 11.60
N LEU A 155 -2.66 5.51 10.31
CA LEU A 155 -3.67 5.42 9.25
C LEU A 155 -3.61 4.04 8.61
N ASP A 156 -4.72 3.35 8.47
CA ASP A 156 -4.72 2.05 7.78
C ASP A 156 -4.34 2.20 6.29
N SER A 157 -4.57 3.38 5.71
CA SER A 157 -4.10 3.77 4.38
C SER A 157 -3.74 5.25 4.28
N ALA A 158 -2.78 5.55 3.42
CA ALA A 158 -2.39 6.90 3.04
C ALA A 158 -3.52 7.67 2.32
N SER A 159 -4.56 7.01 1.82
CA SER A 159 -5.75 7.69 1.27
C SER A 159 -6.61 8.38 2.34
N LEU A 160 -6.43 8.01 3.61
CA LEU A 160 -7.10 8.64 4.75
C LEU A 160 -6.44 9.97 5.15
N ALA A 161 -5.23 10.25 4.66
CA ALA A 161 -4.54 11.51 4.93
C ALA A 161 -5.24 12.68 4.23
N ASP A 162 -5.36 13.80 4.92
CA ASP A 162 -6.00 15.01 4.42
C ASP A 162 -5.18 16.28 4.76
N ASP A 163 -5.69 17.44 4.35
CA ASP A 163 -4.99 18.72 4.53
C ASP A 163 -4.85 19.10 6.01
N ALA A 164 -5.68 18.57 6.92
CA ALA A 164 -5.59 18.81 8.35
C ALA A 164 -4.43 18.04 9.00
N ASP A 165 -3.78 17.13 8.28
CA ASP A 165 -2.58 16.40 8.68
C ASP A 165 -1.28 17.11 8.29
N ALA A 166 -1.38 18.33 7.75
CA ALA A 166 -0.21 19.15 7.52
C ALA A 166 0.60 19.30 8.82
N ASP A 167 1.91 19.19 8.69
CA ASP A 167 2.88 19.22 9.79
C ASP A 167 2.79 18.06 10.80
N ASP A 168 1.93 17.05 10.62
CA ASP A 168 1.86 15.88 11.50
C ASP A 168 2.79 14.73 11.06
N VAL A 169 2.99 13.75 11.94
CA VAL A 169 3.64 12.47 11.62
C VAL A 169 2.59 11.44 11.24
N LEU A 170 2.71 10.87 10.02
CA LEU A 170 1.77 9.88 9.51
C LEU A 170 2.40 8.50 9.40
N VAL A 171 1.95 7.58 10.26
CA VAL A 171 2.34 6.17 10.22
C VAL A 171 1.27 5.38 9.48
N THR A 172 1.58 4.89 8.28
CA THR A 172 0.56 4.33 7.38
C THR A 172 0.69 2.82 7.24
N GLY A 173 -0.46 2.14 7.08
CA GLY A 173 -0.52 0.75 6.64
C GLY A 173 -0.28 0.58 5.13
N SER A 174 -0.19 1.68 4.37
CA SER A 174 0.04 1.61 2.92
C SER A 174 1.42 1.13 2.55
N HIS A 175 1.54 0.51 1.37
CA HIS A 175 2.85 0.21 0.79
C HIS A 175 3.59 1.49 0.35
N GLY A 176 4.92 1.43 0.31
CA GLY A 176 5.80 2.52 -0.11
C GLY A 176 5.89 2.72 -1.62
N GLY A 177 5.08 1.99 -2.42
CA GLY A 177 4.98 2.21 -3.86
C GLY A 177 4.14 3.42 -4.28
N LEU A 178 4.61 4.16 -5.29
CA LEU A 178 3.84 5.16 -6.03
C LEU A 178 2.77 4.50 -6.89
N LEU A 179 1.62 5.15 -7.04
CA LEU A 179 0.55 4.68 -7.92
C LEU A 179 0.83 5.14 -9.35
N GLY A 180 0.96 4.20 -10.28
CA GLY A 180 1.29 4.47 -11.68
C GLY A 180 2.66 5.12 -11.89
N GLY A 181 3.56 5.05 -10.90
CA GLY A 181 4.86 5.74 -10.91
C GLY A 181 4.78 7.27 -10.82
N LYS A 182 3.64 7.81 -10.36
CA LYS A 182 3.36 9.25 -10.33
C LYS A 182 3.75 9.90 -8.99
N PRO A 183 4.73 10.82 -8.95
CA PRO A 183 5.19 11.45 -7.70
C PRO A 183 4.09 12.13 -6.87
N GLU A 184 3.08 12.72 -7.52
CA GLU A 184 1.94 13.37 -6.87
C GLU A 184 1.10 12.40 -6.01
N THR A 185 1.25 11.09 -6.23
CA THR A 185 0.55 10.06 -5.46
C THR A 185 1.27 9.66 -4.16
N ALA A 186 2.44 10.22 -3.89
CA ALA A 186 3.28 9.83 -2.76
C ALA A 186 2.61 10.07 -1.40
N LEU A 187 2.01 11.25 -1.23
CA LEU A 187 1.23 11.64 -0.05
C LEU A 187 0.44 12.91 -0.37
N ARG A 188 -0.83 12.99 0.03
CA ARG A 188 -1.72 14.12 -0.31
C ARG A 188 -1.45 15.38 0.51
N THR A 189 -0.80 15.24 1.67
CA THR A 189 -0.57 16.31 2.63
C THR A 189 0.91 16.60 2.81
N ALA A 190 1.22 17.79 3.33
CA ALA A 190 2.56 18.21 3.71
C ALA A 190 2.86 17.79 5.16
N ALA A 191 2.82 16.48 5.42
CA ALA A 191 3.26 15.92 6.69
C ALA A 191 4.75 16.18 6.91
N ILE A 192 5.22 16.29 8.16
CA ILE A 192 6.66 16.40 8.43
C ILE A 192 7.39 15.07 8.21
N ALA A 193 6.70 13.95 8.45
CA ALA A 193 7.26 12.62 8.30
C ALA A 193 6.18 11.60 7.96
N ALA A 194 6.56 10.57 7.20
CA ALA A 194 5.67 9.50 6.80
C ALA A 194 6.33 8.12 6.86
N VAL A 195 5.58 7.12 7.33
CA VAL A 195 6.02 5.71 7.40
C VAL A 195 5.12 4.86 6.52
N PHE A 196 5.73 3.99 5.71
CA PHE A 196 5.04 3.05 4.81
C PHE A 196 5.55 1.61 5.02
N ASN A 197 4.87 0.63 4.44
CA ASN A 197 5.34 -0.75 4.37
C ASN A 197 6.11 -1.00 3.06
N ASP A 198 7.27 -1.66 3.10
CA ASP A 198 8.07 -1.88 1.88
C ASP A 198 7.45 -2.90 0.90
N ALA A 199 6.42 -3.64 1.30
CA ALA A 199 5.78 -4.68 0.48
C ALA A 199 6.78 -5.71 -0.08
N GLY A 200 7.84 -6.01 0.67
CA GLY A 200 8.94 -6.89 0.26
C GLY A 200 9.92 -6.23 -0.70
N ILE A 201 9.90 -4.90 -0.82
CA ILE A 201 10.64 -4.04 -1.78
C ILE A 201 10.19 -4.28 -3.23
N GLY A 202 10.15 -5.55 -3.63
CA GLY A 202 9.60 -6.01 -4.90
C GLY A 202 10.44 -5.63 -6.11
N ARG A 203 9.87 -5.93 -7.26
CA ARG A 203 10.48 -5.69 -8.57
C ARG A 203 10.90 -4.22 -8.72
N ASP A 204 12.13 -4.01 -9.18
CA ASP A 204 12.71 -2.69 -9.47
C ASP A 204 12.67 -1.71 -8.28
N GLY A 205 12.59 -2.21 -7.04
CA GLY A 205 12.49 -1.37 -5.85
C GLY A 205 11.13 -0.66 -5.72
N ALA A 206 10.08 -1.15 -6.38
CA ALA A 206 8.79 -0.49 -6.47
C ALA A 206 8.19 -0.13 -5.10
N GLY A 207 8.35 -1.00 -4.11
CA GLY A 207 7.87 -0.79 -2.73
C GLY A 207 8.55 0.35 -1.97
N LEU A 208 9.59 0.97 -2.53
CA LEU A 208 10.32 2.10 -1.94
C LEU A 208 10.10 3.41 -2.72
N SER A 209 9.36 3.38 -3.84
CA SER A 209 9.32 4.49 -4.80
C SER A 209 8.71 5.80 -4.28
N ARG A 210 7.99 5.78 -3.15
CA ARG A 210 7.55 7.02 -2.45
C ARG A 210 8.70 7.78 -1.80
N LEU A 211 9.76 7.09 -1.37
CA LEU A 211 10.86 7.70 -0.61
C LEU A 211 11.52 8.88 -1.36
N PRO A 212 12.00 8.72 -2.62
CA PRO A 212 12.58 9.85 -3.35
C PRO A 212 11.56 10.98 -3.63
N ALA A 213 10.31 10.64 -3.96
CA ALA A 213 9.28 11.65 -4.23
C ALA A 213 8.91 12.49 -2.99
N LEU A 214 8.99 11.90 -1.79
CA LEU A 214 8.78 12.62 -0.54
C LEU A 214 10.02 13.41 -0.12
N ASP A 215 11.21 12.93 -0.46
CA ASP A 215 12.48 13.63 -0.21
C ASP A 215 12.54 14.97 -0.97
N GLU A 216 12.13 14.97 -2.24
CA GLU A 216 12.01 16.20 -3.06
C GLU A 216 11.07 17.25 -2.45
N ARG A 217 10.15 16.82 -1.58
CA ARG A 217 9.20 17.67 -0.86
C ARG A 217 9.67 18.05 0.55
N GLY A 218 10.87 17.61 0.96
CA GLY A 218 11.40 17.83 2.29
C GLY A 218 10.71 17.01 3.40
N ILE A 219 9.97 15.95 3.02
CA ILE A 219 9.25 15.10 3.97
C ILE A 219 10.15 13.93 4.38
N ALA A 220 10.44 13.77 5.66
CA ALA A 220 11.21 12.64 6.16
C ALA A 220 10.40 11.34 6.01
N ALA A 221 10.84 10.44 5.14
CA ALA A 221 10.08 9.24 4.82
C ALA A 221 10.89 7.97 5.06
N VAL A 222 10.23 6.97 5.64
CA VAL A 222 10.79 5.63 5.86
C VAL A 222 9.81 4.56 5.44
N THR A 223 10.34 3.38 5.16
CA THR A 223 9.57 2.15 5.00
C THR A 223 9.92 1.18 6.12
N VAL A 224 8.98 0.35 6.52
CA VAL A 224 9.18 -0.79 7.41
C VAL A 224 9.16 -2.09 6.62
N SER A 225 9.85 -3.11 7.12
CA SER A 225 9.83 -4.44 6.50
C SER A 225 8.42 -5.02 6.50
N ALA A 226 7.98 -5.54 5.35
CA ALA A 226 6.73 -6.30 5.24
C ALA A 226 6.64 -7.50 6.20
N HIS A 227 7.78 -8.01 6.68
CA HIS A 227 7.83 -9.10 7.66
C HIS A 227 7.72 -8.62 9.12
N SER A 228 7.87 -7.32 9.38
CA SER A 228 7.76 -6.72 10.72
C SER A 228 6.34 -6.21 11.02
N ALA A 229 5.68 -5.61 10.03
CA ALA A 229 4.36 -5.00 10.19
C ALA A 229 3.37 -5.49 9.12
N ARG A 230 2.09 -5.51 9.47
CA ARG A 230 0.99 -5.89 8.56
C ARG A 230 0.67 -4.74 7.61
N VAL A 231 0.78 -4.96 6.31
CA VAL A 231 0.27 -4.01 5.31
C VAL A 231 -1.25 -3.88 5.43
N GLY A 232 -1.76 -2.66 5.40
CA GLY A 232 -3.15 -2.30 5.65
C GLY A 232 -3.52 -2.09 7.14
N ASP A 233 -2.55 -2.06 8.05
CA ASP A 233 -2.77 -1.80 9.48
C ASP A 233 -1.78 -0.75 10.00
N GLY A 234 -2.24 0.48 10.21
CA GLY A 234 -1.38 1.59 10.62
C GLY A 234 -0.80 1.42 12.03
N ARG A 235 -1.52 0.73 12.93
CA ARG A 235 -1.04 0.46 14.29
C ARG A 235 0.02 -0.62 14.28
N SER A 236 -0.12 -1.67 13.47
CA SER A 236 0.95 -2.66 13.29
C SER A 236 2.22 -2.02 12.71
N THR A 237 2.10 -1.08 11.78
CA THR A 237 3.25 -0.28 11.31
C THR A 237 3.91 0.49 12.45
N TYR A 238 3.14 1.06 13.38
CA TYR A 238 3.69 1.80 14.51
C TYR A 238 4.30 0.90 15.59
N ASP A 239 3.54 -0.07 16.10
CA ASP A 239 3.89 -0.84 17.29
C ASP A 239 4.98 -1.88 17.01
N ASP A 240 4.99 -2.44 15.79
CA ASP A 240 5.85 -3.57 15.44
C ASP A 240 6.83 -3.27 14.30
N GLY A 241 6.65 -2.16 13.59
CA GLY A 241 7.41 -1.84 12.39
C GLY A 241 8.89 -1.70 12.68
N VAL A 242 9.71 -2.33 11.83
CA VAL A 242 11.16 -2.19 11.81
C VAL A 242 11.56 -1.59 10.47
N LEU A 243 12.23 -0.45 10.50
CA LEU A 243 12.64 0.31 9.33
C LEU A 243 13.49 -0.57 8.39
N SER A 244 13.12 -0.62 7.11
CA SER A 244 13.86 -1.32 6.06
C SER A 244 14.63 -0.37 5.15
N ALA A 245 14.07 0.81 4.85
CA ALA A 245 14.75 1.86 4.09
C ALA A 245 14.23 3.26 4.46
N GLN A 246 15.00 4.29 4.12
CA GLN A 246 14.74 5.69 4.44
C GLN A 246 15.23 6.60 3.32
N ASN A 247 14.64 7.80 3.18
CA ASN A 247 15.17 8.86 2.30
C ASN A 247 16.27 9.70 2.99
N GLU A 248 16.82 10.68 2.29
CA GLU A 248 17.90 11.54 2.80
C GLU A 248 17.40 12.43 3.95
N ALA A 249 16.20 13.01 3.82
CA ALA A 249 15.58 13.79 4.89
C ALA A 249 15.45 13.00 6.20
N ALA A 250 14.98 11.75 6.15
CA ALA A 250 14.93 10.87 7.32
C ALA A 250 16.33 10.46 7.80
N THR A 251 17.29 10.27 6.89
CA THR A 251 18.69 9.96 7.24
C THR A 251 19.32 11.10 8.04
N HIS A 252 19.08 12.37 7.68
CA HIS A 252 19.54 13.54 8.42
C HIS A 252 18.96 13.63 9.84
N LEU A 253 17.77 13.08 10.07
CA LEU A 253 17.17 12.95 11.42
C LEU A 253 17.74 11.78 12.22
N GLY A 254 18.60 10.95 11.61
CA GLY A 254 19.23 9.79 12.25
C GLY A 254 18.52 8.46 12.01
N ALA A 255 17.50 8.40 11.13
CA ALA A 255 16.82 7.16 10.80
C ALA A 255 17.79 6.13 10.19
N ARG A 256 17.71 4.88 10.62
CA ARG A 256 18.53 3.78 10.09
C ARG A 256 17.73 2.49 9.96
N THR A 257 18.04 1.68 8.95
CA THR A 257 17.52 0.31 8.81
C THR A 257 17.73 -0.48 10.10
N GLY A 258 16.71 -1.23 10.54
CA GLY A 258 16.69 -1.98 11.79
C GLY A 258 16.13 -1.21 13.00
N MET A 259 15.91 0.10 12.87
CA MET A 259 15.28 0.93 13.92
C MET A 259 13.78 0.61 14.05
N PRO A 260 13.23 0.50 15.27
CA PRO A 260 11.79 0.43 15.50
C PRO A 260 11.09 1.73 15.08
N THR A 261 9.88 1.63 14.53
CA THR A 261 9.09 2.80 14.12
C THR A 261 8.86 3.84 15.24
N PRO A 262 8.59 3.46 16.51
CA PRO A 262 8.43 4.44 17.57
C PRO A 262 9.71 5.27 17.82
N GLU A 263 10.89 4.67 17.68
CA GLU A 263 12.17 5.38 17.81
C GLU A 263 12.38 6.39 16.67
N PHE A 264 12.01 6.04 15.44
CA PHE A 264 12.03 7.00 14.33
C PHE A 264 11.08 8.18 14.60
N VAL A 265 9.87 7.90 15.11
CA VAL A 265 8.94 8.96 15.50
C VAL A 265 9.54 9.85 16.60
N ASP A 266 10.20 9.27 17.59
CA ASP A 266 10.89 10.03 18.65
C ASP A 266 11.97 10.97 18.08
N LEU A 267 12.74 10.54 17.08
CA LEU A 267 13.73 11.37 16.39
C LEU A 267 13.09 12.57 15.68
N VAL A 268 11.98 12.36 14.97
CA VAL A 268 11.24 13.44 14.30
C VAL A 268 10.70 14.44 15.33
N LEU A 269 10.15 13.97 16.45
CA LEU A 269 9.63 14.85 17.50
C LEU A 269 10.75 15.63 18.22
N ALA A 270 11.92 15.02 18.40
CA ALA A 270 13.07 15.66 19.02
C ALA A 270 13.65 16.78 18.14
N SER A 271 13.78 16.56 16.82
CA SER A 271 14.36 17.55 15.91
C SER A 271 13.60 18.88 15.88
N LEU A 272 12.28 18.83 16.12
CA LEU A 272 11.45 20.04 16.17
C LEU A 272 11.62 20.84 17.46
N LYS A 273 11.94 20.19 18.58
CA LYS A 273 12.22 20.89 19.84
C LYS A 273 13.51 21.69 19.74
N ASP A 274 14.54 21.10 19.13
CA ASP A 274 15.84 21.74 18.97
C ASP A 274 15.75 22.98 18.05
N GLN A 275 14.94 22.90 16.99
CA GLN A 275 14.69 24.06 16.10
C GLN A 275 13.97 25.23 16.81
N HIS A 276 13.08 24.94 17.77
CA HIS A 276 12.42 25.99 18.56
C HIS A 276 13.33 26.62 19.61
N THR A 277 14.34 25.89 20.11
CA THR A 277 15.32 26.44 21.07
C THR A 277 16.44 27.25 20.41
N GLY A 278 16.69 27.07 19.10
CA GLY A 278 17.75 27.74 18.36
C GLY A 278 17.45 29.16 17.87
N THR A 279 16.22 29.66 18.02
CA THR A 279 15.81 31.02 17.60
C THR A 279 15.78 32.05 18.73
N GLY A 280 16.34 31.72 19.90
CA GLY A 280 16.52 32.68 20.99
C GLY A 280 17.61 33.70 20.65
N VAL A 281 17.20 34.83 20.07
CA VAL A 281 18.02 36.06 20.01
C VAL A 281 18.43 36.42 21.46
N PRO A 282 19.70 36.69 21.76
CA PRO A 282 20.05 37.27 23.05
C PRO A 282 19.42 38.66 23.11
N ASP A 283 18.55 38.89 24.09
CA ASP A 283 18.14 40.24 24.50
C ASP A 283 19.39 40.94 25.08
N ASP A 284 20.20 41.52 24.19
CA ASP A 284 21.15 42.56 24.55
C ASP A 284 20.34 43.85 24.75
N HIS A 285 19.75 43.98 25.94
CA HIS A 285 19.38 45.26 26.51
C HIS A 285 20.29 45.58 27.71
N ASP A 286 21.45 46.11 27.34
CA ASP A 286 21.92 47.47 27.64
C ASP A 286 22.13 47.93 29.10
N SER A 287 23.30 48.57 29.26
CA SER A 287 23.68 49.65 30.21
C SER A 287 24.11 49.29 31.64
#